data_AF-G3TVS0-F1
#
_entry.id   AF-G3TVS0-F1
#
_cell.length_a   1.000
_cell.length_b   1.000
_cell.length_c   1.000
_cell.angle_alpha   90.00
_cell.angle_beta   90.00
_cell.angle_gamma   90.00
#
_symmetry.space_group_name_H-M   'P 1'
#
loop_
_entity.id
_entity.type
_entity.pdbx_description
1 polymer ?
#
loop_
_entity_poly.entity_id
_entity_poly.type
_entity_poly.pdbx_seq_one_letter_code
_entity_poly.pdbx_strand_id
1 'polypeptide(L)'
;YFPNLSFGIETDCKNNQFQGPEGNVDIELIDKSLNRYSVHFPTAGWYLWPATGLGFGVREAVTVTIAFESWGQHLDLALQQDKRRMVAGPLFDITAEPVGAIAKIHLPHFISLPEGEVDISWFQVAHFKDEGMVLEQPTRVEPFYAVLENPSFSLMGILLWIASGTGLSVPITSTTLIYYHPHPEDTKFHVYLIPSDCTLTKVITLV
;
A
#
# COMPACT_ATOMS: atom_id res chain seq x y z
N TYR A 1 -0.61 -24.47 31.12
CA TYR A 1 -1.78 -23.57 31.04
C TYR A 1 -1.30 -22.29 30.39
N PHE A 2 -1.47 -22.15 29.09
CA PHE A 2 -1.25 -20.88 28.39
C PHE A 2 -2.63 -20.23 28.23
N PRO A 3 -2.83 -18.99 28.69
CA PRO A 3 -4.10 -18.32 28.46
C PRO A 3 -4.24 -18.07 26.95
N ASN A 4 -5.41 -18.40 26.41
CA ASN A 4 -5.84 -17.97 25.08
C ASN A 4 -5.89 -16.43 25.10
N LEU A 5 -4.90 -15.78 24.49
CA LEU A 5 -5.07 -14.40 24.08
C LEU A 5 -5.51 -14.39 22.61
N SER A 6 -6.80 -14.20 22.42
CA SER A 6 -7.34 -13.65 21.17
C SER A 6 -6.81 -12.23 21.02
N PHE A 7 -5.83 -12.01 20.16
CA PHE A 7 -5.40 -10.67 19.80
C PHE A 7 -6.11 -10.23 18.52
N GLY A 8 -7.03 -9.29 18.69
CA GLY A 8 -7.56 -8.50 17.58
C GLY A 8 -6.41 -7.71 16.93
N ILE A 9 -6.25 -7.91 15.64
CA ILE A 9 -5.28 -7.27 14.76
C ILE A 9 -5.70 -5.79 14.61
N GLU A 10 -5.26 -4.89 15.50
CA GLU A 10 -5.42 -3.42 15.40
C GLU A 10 -4.34 -2.67 14.58
N THR A 11 -4.67 -2.27 13.36
CA THR A 11 -3.75 -1.64 12.39
C THR A 11 -3.67 -0.18 12.76
N ASP A 12 -2.72 0.16 13.62
CA ASP A 12 -2.56 1.52 14.11
C ASP A 12 -1.79 2.35 13.07
N CYS A 13 -2.44 2.66 11.94
CA CYS A 13 -2.05 3.83 11.16
C CYS A 13 -2.35 5.04 12.05
N LYS A 14 -1.39 5.43 12.90
CA LYS A 14 -1.50 6.41 14.01
C LYS A 14 -2.09 7.78 13.65
N ASN A 15 -2.37 8.03 12.37
CA ASN A 15 -3.06 9.20 11.89
C ASN A 15 -4.30 8.77 11.10
N ASN A 16 -5.48 8.80 11.74
CA ASN A 16 -6.76 8.44 11.13
C ASN A 16 -7.40 9.59 10.35
N GLN A 17 -6.58 10.45 9.73
CA GLN A 17 -7.05 11.64 9.03
C GLN A 17 -6.37 11.78 7.67
N PHE A 18 -7.16 12.13 6.67
CA PHE A 18 -6.66 12.72 5.43
C PHE A 18 -6.42 14.22 5.64
N GLN A 19 -5.35 14.74 5.08
CA GLN A 19 -5.12 16.18 4.94
C GLN A 19 -5.77 16.64 3.64
N GLY A 20 -6.72 17.56 3.72
CA GLY A 20 -7.46 18.10 2.58
C GLY A 20 -7.32 19.62 2.41
N PRO A 21 -7.95 20.19 1.38
CA PRO A 21 -7.86 21.62 1.05
C PRO A 21 -8.47 22.53 2.13
N GLU A 22 -9.49 22.05 2.84
CA GLU A 22 -10.20 22.81 3.89
C GLU A 22 -9.82 22.36 5.31
N GLY A 23 -8.82 21.49 5.44
CA GLY A 23 -8.38 20.92 6.71
C GLY A 23 -8.41 19.40 6.71
N ASN A 24 -8.29 18.82 7.90
CA ASN A 24 -8.27 17.37 8.06
C ASN A 24 -9.67 16.78 7.91
N VAL A 25 -9.75 15.60 7.30
CA VAL A 25 -10.96 14.80 7.16
C VAL A 25 -10.77 13.49 7.93
N ASP A 26 -11.68 13.23 8.85
CA ASP A 26 -11.65 12.01 9.67
C ASP A 26 -11.98 10.76 8.84
N ILE A 27 -11.26 9.69 9.14
CA ILE A 27 -11.47 8.36 8.57
C ILE A 27 -12.21 7.51 9.60
N GLU A 28 -13.34 6.94 9.20
CA GLU A 28 -14.14 6.03 10.02
C GLU A 28 -13.71 4.58 9.78
N LEU A 29 -13.37 3.84 10.84
CA LEU A 29 -13.18 2.39 10.75
C LEU A 29 -14.57 1.71 10.73
N ILE A 30 -14.98 1.20 9.57
CA ILE A 30 -16.31 0.61 9.36
C ILE A 30 -16.31 -0.92 9.51
N ASP A 31 -15.16 -1.59 9.39
CA ASP A 31 -15.03 -3.02 9.68
C ASP A 31 -13.63 -3.31 10.25
N LYS A 32 -13.57 -3.65 11.53
CA LYS A 32 -12.31 -3.97 12.22
C LYS A 32 -11.70 -5.29 11.75
N SER A 33 -12.51 -6.26 11.34
CA SER A 33 -12.04 -7.59 10.93
C SER A 33 -11.37 -7.55 9.55
N LEU A 34 -11.91 -6.74 8.66
CA LEU A 34 -11.39 -6.52 7.30
C LEU A 34 -10.46 -5.31 7.20
N ASN A 35 -10.20 -4.61 8.31
CA ASN A 35 -9.41 -3.39 8.32
C ASN A 35 -9.91 -2.37 7.27
N ARG A 36 -11.23 -2.17 7.21
CA ARG A 36 -11.91 -1.37 6.20
C ARG A 36 -12.33 -0.02 6.77
N TYR A 37 -12.05 1.02 6.00
CA TYR A 37 -12.22 2.41 6.35
C TYR A 37 -13.17 3.11 5.38
N SER A 38 -13.91 4.10 5.87
CA SER A 38 -14.75 5.00 5.08
C SER A 38 -14.33 6.44 5.33
N VAL A 39 -14.29 7.25 4.29
CA VAL A 39 -14.00 8.68 4.39
C VAL A 39 -14.89 9.44 3.42
N HIS A 40 -15.46 10.55 3.89
CA HIS A 40 -16.23 11.46 3.05
C HIS A 40 -15.41 12.70 2.74
N PHE A 41 -15.03 12.88 1.48
CA PHE A 41 -14.40 14.10 1.00
C PHE A 41 -15.49 15.09 0.60
N PRO A 42 -15.62 16.25 1.29
CA PRO A 42 -16.78 17.13 1.13
C PRO A 42 -16.69 18.03 -0.11
N THR A 43 -15.49 18.25 -0.63
CA THR A 43 -15.24 19.20 -1.73
C THR A 43 -14.14 18.71 -2.67
N ALA A 44 -14.09 19.30 -3.86
CA ALA A 44 -13.03 19.08 -4.83
C ALA A 44 -11.66 19.48 -4.26
N GLY A 45 -10.62 18.73 -4.61
CA GLY A 45 -9.27 19.04 -4.19
C GLY A 45 -8.38 17.83 -4.01
N TRP A 46 -7.23 18.05 -3.37
CA TRP A 46 -6.25 17.02 -3.09
C TRP A 46 -6.35 16.58 -1.63
N TYR A 47 -6.47 15.27 -1.42
CA TYR A 47 -6.50 14.66 -0.10
C TYR A 47 -5.35 13.65 0.02
N LEU A 48 -4.54 13.74 1.07
CA LEU A 48 -3.42 12.83 1.33
C LEU A 48 -3.59 12.19 2.70
N TRP A 49 -3.44 10.87 2.78
CA TRP A 49 -3.33 10.14 4.05
C TRP A 49 -1.84 9.97 4.40
N PRO A 50 -1.29 10.75 5.34
CA PRO A 50 0.17 10.76 5.55
C PRO A 50 0.73 9.45 6.11
N ALA A 51 -0.09 8.68 6.82
CA ALA A 51 0.34 7.41 7.42
C ALA A 51 0.62 6.32 6.37
N THR A 52 0.00 6.42 5.19
CA THR A 52 0.05 5.40 4.13
C THR A 52 0.69 5.93 2.85
N GLY A 53 0.69 7.26 2.65
CA GLY A 53 1.07 7.89 1.38
C GLY A 53 -0.03 7.83 0.32
N LEU A 54 -1.19 7.25 0.64
CA LEU A 54 -2.33 7.15 -0.27
C LEU A 54 -2.96 8.53 -0.47
N GLY A 55 -3.18 8.93 -1.72
CA GLY A 55 -3.75 10.25 -2.02
C GLY A 55 -4.79 10.22 -3.12
N PHE A 56 -5.74 11.16 -3.07
CA PHE A 56 -6.86 11.27 -3.99
C PHE A 56 -6.98 12.70 -4.52
N GLY A 57 -7.05 12.83 -5.85
CA GLY A 57 -7.54 14.03 -6.51
C GLY A 57 -9.03 13.90 -6.74
N VAL A 58 -9.81 14.71 -6.05
CA VAL A 58 -11.27 14.64 -5.98
C VAL A 58 -11.89 15.77 -6.83
N ARG A 59 -12.91 15.45 -7.64
CA ARG A 59 -13.63 16.40 -8.50
C ARG A 59 -14.83 17.05 -7.81
N GLU A 60 -15.48 16.31 -6.93
CA GLU A 60 -16.71 16.68 -6.25
C GLU A 60 -16.85 15.85 -4.97
N ALA A 61 -17.85 16.16 -4.14
CA ALA A 61 -18.08 15.42 -2.91
C ALA A 61 -18.21 13.91 -3.16
N VAL A 62 -17.48 13.10 -2.41
CA VAL A 62 -17.38 11.65 -2.65
C VAL A 62 -17.14 10.91 -1.34
N THR A 63 -17.75 9.74 -1.22
CA THR A 63 -17.43 8.80 -0.16
C THR A 63 -16.53 7.70 -0.73
N VAL A 64 -15.36 7.51 -0.12
CA VAL A 64 -14.38 6.50 -0.50
C VAL A 64 -14.30 5.45 0.59
N THR A 65 -14.43 4.18 0.20
CA THR A 65 -14.15 3.04 1.09
C THR A 65 -12.80 2.45 0.72
N ILE A 66 -11.99 2.12 1.72
CA ILE A 66 -10.62 1.63 1.56
C ILE A 66 -10.43 0.42 2.47
N ALA A 67 -10.03 -0.73 1.92
CA ALA A 67 -9.52 -1.87 2.68
C ALA A 67 -8.10 -2.20 2.24
N PHE A 68 -7.33 -2.76 3.18
CA PHE A 68 -5.98 -3.22 2.94
C PHE A 68 -5.98 -4.74 2.87
N GLU A 69 -5.54 -5.28 1.74
CA GLU A 69 -5.58 -6.70 1.46
C GLU A 69 -4.18 -7.30 1.39
N SER A 70 -4.10 -8.63 1.51
CA SER A 70 -2.83 -9.35 1.43
C SER A 70 -2.60 -9.88 0.01
N TRP A 71 -1.39 -9.67 -0.51
CA TRP A 71 -0.94 -10.31 -1.73
C TRP A 71 -0.91 -11.84 -1.64
N GLY A 72 -0.94 -12.46 -0.45
CA GLY A 72 -0.72 -13.90 -0.27
C GLY A 72 -1.59 -14.80 -1.15
N GLN A 73 -2.87 -14.49 -1.32
CA GLN A 73 -3.79 -15.26 -2.17
C GLN A 73 -3.66 -14.92 -3.67
N HIS A 74 -3.04 -13.78 -3.98
CA HIS A 74 -2.92 -13.23 -5.32
C HIS A 74 -1.49 -13.35 -5.89
N LEU A 75 -0.52 -13.73 -5.06
CA LEU A 75 0.90 -13.72 -5.38
C LEU A 75 1.21 -14.71 -6.49
N ASP A 76 0.63 -15.90 -6.45
CA ASP A 76 0.79 -16.89 -7.50
C ASP A 76 0.29 -16.34 -8.83
N LEU A 77 -0.91 -15.71 -8.89
CA LEU A 77 -1.41 -15.09 -10.11
C LEU A 77 -0.53 -13.92 -10.58
N ALA A 78 -0.08 -13.08 -9.66
CA ALA A 78 0.77 -11.92 -9.95
C ALA A 78 2.14 -12.33 -10.53
N LEU A 79 2.71 -13.43 -10.04
CA LEU A 79 4.05 -13.91 -10.39
C LEU A 79 4.07 -15.02 -11.45
N GLN A 80 2.94 -15.71 -11.69
CA GLN A 80 2.86 -16.82 -12.66
C GLN A 80 3.16 -16.39 -14.09
N GLN A 81 2.80 -15.17 -14.47
CA GLN A 81 2.95 -14.69 -15.84
C GLN A 81 4.36 -14.21 -16.17
N ASP A 82 5.13 -13.74 -15.18
CA ASP A 82 6.53 -13.35 -15.36
C ASP A 82 7.26 -13.35 -14.01
N LYS A 83 8.27 -14.22 -13.88
CA LYS A 83 9.13 -14.31 -12.68
C LYS A 83 9.97 -13.05 -12.42
N ARG A 84 9.97 -12.10 -13.36
CA ARG A 84 10.63 -10.79 -13.25
C ARG A 84 9.82 -9.76 -12.48
N ARG A 85 8.56 -10.07 -12.17
CA ARG A 85 7.68 -9.18 -11.42
C ARG A 85 7.95 -9.32 -9.93
N MET A 86 7.91 -8.20 -9.22
CA MET A 86 7.82 -8.17 -7.77
C MET A 86 6.64 -7.29 -7.35
N VAL A 87 6.10 -7.54 -6.16
CA VAL A 87 5.25 -6.58 -5.47
C VAL A 87 6.08 -5.36 -5.13
N ALA A 88 5.55 -4.17 -5.39
CA ALA A 88 6.20 -2.89 -5.11
C ALA A 88 5.45 -2.04 -4.06
N GLY A 89 4.25 -2.42 -3.65
CA GLY A 89 3.47 -1.68 -2.66
C GLY A 89 2.30 -2.48 -2.07
N PRO A 90 1.50 -1.84 -1.20
CA PRO A 90 0.34 -2.45 -0.58
C PRO A 90 -0.74 -2.80 -1.62
N LEU A 91 -1.60 -3.75 -1.28
CA LEU A 91 -2.79 -4.10 -2.07
C LEU A 91 -4.01 -3.42 -1.45
N PHE A 92 -4.77 -2.69 -2.26
CA PHE A 92 -5.92 -1.92 -1.82
C PHE A 92 -7.20 -2.40 -2.50
N ASP A 93 -8.27 -2.59 -1.73
CA ASP A 93 -9.63 -2.62 -2.26
C ASP A 93 -10.26 -1.24 -2.01
N ILE A 94 -10.51 -0.50 -3.09
CA ILE A 94 -11.01 0.87 -3.03
C ILE A 94 -12.30 0.95 -3.81
N THR A 95 -13.30 1.62 -3.24
CA THR A 95 -14.52 2.00 -3.96
C THR A 95 -14.81 3.48 -3.71
N ALA A 96 -15.50 4.13 -4.65
CA ALA A 96 -15.87 5.53 -4.55
C ALA A 96 -17.28 5.76 -5.10
N GLU A 97 -18.10 6.50 -4.36
CA GLU A 97 -19.45 6.90 -4.75
C GLU A 97 -19.61 8.43 -4.58
N PRO A 98 -19.96 9.18 -5.64
CA PRO A 98 -20.35 8.69 -6.96
C PRO A 98 -19.18 8.25 -7.85
N VAL A 99 -19.47 7.30 -8.75
CA VAL A 99 -18.52 6.83 -9.76
C VAL A 99 -18.06 8.01 -10.62
N GLY A 100 -16.74 8.14 -10.79
CA GLY A 100 -16.13 9.22 -11.59
C GLY A 100 -15.75 10.46 -10.78
N ALA A 101 -16.09 10.54 -9.49
CA ALA A 101 -15.70 11.66 -8.64
C ALA A 101 -14.19 11.73 -8.33
N ILE A 102 -13.45 10.63 -8.50
CA ILE A 102 -12.00 10.60 -8.35
C ILE A 102 -11.32 10.86 -9.70
N ALA A 103 -10.56 11.96 -9.78
CA ALA A 103 -9.76 12.32 -10.95
C ALA A 103 -8.43 11.57 -11.03
N LYS A 104 -7.80 11.33 -9.89
CA LYS A 104 -6.56 10.58 -9.81
C LYS A 104 -6.34 9.97 -8.44
N ILE A 105 -5.52 8.94 -8.39
CA ILE A 105 -5.05 8.30 -7.17
C ILE A 105 -3.52 8.25 -7.18
N HIS A 106 -2.90 8.56 -6.04
CA HIS A 106 -1.50 8.27 -5.78
C HIS A 106 -1.45 6.98 -4.96
N LEU A 107 -0.99 5.90 -5.58
CA LEU A 107 -0.81 4.60 -4.96
C LEU A 107 0.60 4.50 -4.40
N PRO A 108 0.79 4.27 -3.09
CA PRO A 108 2.11 4.23 -2.48
C PRO A 108 2.89 2.96 -2.88
N HIS A 109 4.21 3.09 -2.99
CA HIS A 109 5.14 1.98 -3.18
C HIS A 109 6.40 2.15 -2.32
N PHE A 110 7.07 1.05 -2.02
CA PHE A 110 8.32 1.05 -1.25
C PHE A 110 9.58 1.13 -2.12
N ILE A 111 9.47 1.25 -3.44
CA ILE A 111 10.63 1.43 -4.33
C ILE A 111 11.26 2.81 -4.13
N SER A 112 12.57 2.88 -3.90
CA SER A 112 13.32 4.10 -3.54
C SER A 112 14.29 4.53 -4.65
N LEU A 113 13.77 4.88 -5.83
CA LEU A 113 14.62 5.26 -6.96
C LEU A 113 14.97 6.76 -6.93
N PRO A 114 16.17 7.17 -7.41
CA PRO A 114 16.51 8.58 -7.59
C PRO A 114 15.54 9.27 -8.56
N GLU A 115 15.20 10.54 -8.29
CA GLU A 115 14.41 11.35 -9.23
C GLU A 115 15.07 11.37 -10.61
N GLY A 116 14.29 11.06 -11.66
CA GLY A 116 14.74 11.13 -13.06
C GLY A 116 15.39 9.86 -13.62
N GLU A 117 15.56 8.79 -12.84
CA GLU A 117 16.10 7.49 -13.32
C GLU A 117 15.04 6.39 -13.44
N VAL A 118 13.77 6.71 -13.21
CA VAL A 118 12.67 5.73 -13.21
C VAL A 118 12.03 5.63 -14.60
N ASP A 119 12.26 4.50 -15.27
CA ASP A 119 11.46 4.15 -16.45
C ASP A 119 10.06 3.72 -15.99
N ILE A 120 9.05 4.53 -16.33
CA ILE A 120 7.64 4.28 -16.02
C ILE A 120 7.20 2.88 -16.53
N SER A 121 7.82 2.38 -17.60
CA SER A 121 7.49 1.05 -18.16
C SER A 121 7.79 -0.11 -17.21
N TRP A 122 8.60 0.11 -16.17
CA TRP A 122 8.86 -0.91 -15.15
C TRP A 122 7.71 -1.06 -14.17
N PHE A 123 6.82 -0.08 -14.05
CA PHE A 123 5.74 -0.09 -13.08
C PHE A 123 4.42 -0.47 -13.75
N GLN A 124 3.68 -1.35 -13.11
CA GLN A 124 2.33 -1.74 -13.53
C GLN A 124 1.42 -1.75 -12.30
N VAL A 125 0.22 -1.22 -12.44
CA VAL A 125 -0.84 -1.42 -11.45
C VAL A 125 -1.59 -2.69 -11.86
N ALA A 126 -1.52 -3.71 -11.01
CA ALA A 126 -2.33 -4.89 -11.15
C ALA A 126 -3.74 -4.60 -10.66
N HIS A 127 -4.74 -4.97 -11.45
CA HIS A 127 -6.15 -4.96 -11.12
C HIS A 127 -6.64 -6.40 -11.09
N PHE A 128 -7.14 -6.85 -9.94
CA PHE A 128 -7.78 -8.16 -9.82
C PHE A 128 -9.28 -8.00 -10.01
N LYS A 129 -9.80 -8.66 -11.05
CA LYS A 129 -11.21 -8.68 -11.44
C LYS A 129 -11.67 -10.13 -11.53
N ASP A 130 -12.98 -10.34 -11.67
CA ASP A 130 -13.56 -11.69 -11.81
C ASP A 130 -12.95 -12.50 -12.97
N GLU A 131 -12.56 -11.80 -14.04
CA GLU A 131 -11.93 -12.38 -15.24
C GLU A 131 -10.41 -12.66 -15.07
N GLY A 132 -9.81 -12.24 -13.96
CA GLY A 132 -8.39 -12.41 -13.66
C GLY A 132 -7.65 -11.09 -13.42
N MET A 133 -6.33 -11.14 -13.57
CA MET A 133 -5.45 -9.98 -13.38
C MET A 133 -5.27 -9.20 -14.69
N VAL A 134 -5.56 -7.90 -14.64
CA VAL A 134 -5.29 -6.93 -15.72
C VAL A 134 -4.20 -5.98 -15.26
N LEU A 135 -3.32 -5.57 -16.17
CA LEU A 135 -2.22 -4.65 -15.87
C LEU A 135 -2.48 -3.31 -16.53
N GLU A 136 -2.42 -2.24 -15.73
CA GLU A 136 -2.53 -0.86 -16.17
C GLU A 136 -1.19 -0.15 -15.98
N GLN A 137 -0.75 0.62 -16.97
CA GLN A 137 0.46 1.41 -16.85
C GLN A 137 0.15 2.72 -16.12
N PRO A 138 0.91 3.10 -15.07
CA PRO A 138 0.71 4.38 -14.42
C PRO A 138 1.06 5.54 -15.34
N THR A 139 0.36 6.66 -15.17
CA THR A 139 0.61 7.89 -15.93
C THR A 139 1.93 8.55 -15.51
N ARG A 140 2.31 8.38 -14.24
CA ARG A 140 3.54 8.91 -13.64
C ARG A 140 3.99 8.03 -12.48
N VAL A 141 5.30 7.99 -12.25
CA VAL A 141 5.90 7.35 -11.08
C VAL A 141 6.82 8.35 -10.40
N GLU A 142 6.71 8.43 -9.09
CA GLU A 142 7.47 9.31 -8.21
C GLU A 142 8.17 8.46 -7.14
N PRO A 143 9.14 9.01 -6.37
CA PRO A 143 9.96 8.20 -5.46
C PRO A 143 9.21 7.34 -4.43
N PHE A 144 7.92 7.58 -4.17
CA PHE A 144 7.13 6.79 -3.22
C PHE A 144 5.69 6.50 -3.66
N TYR A 145 5.31 6.86 -4.89
CA TYR A 145 3.96 6.60 -5.39
C TYR A 145 3.88 6.54 -6.92
N ALA A 146 2.95 5.74 -7.42
CA ALA A 146 2.52 5.76 -8.81
C ALA A 146 1.18 6.49 -8.93
N VAL A 147 0.96 7.17 -10.07
CA VAL A 147 -0.25 7.93 -10.34
C VAL A 147 -1.09 7.20 -11.39
N LEU A 148 -2.37 6.98 -11.05
CA LEU A 148 -3.41 6.62 -12.03
C LEU A 148 -4.38 7.78 -12.19
N GLU A 149 -4.66 8.17 -13.43
CA GLU A 149 -5.72 9.12 -13.77
C GLU A 149 -7.00 8.39 -14.15
N ASN A 150 -8.15 8.93 -13.76
CA ASN A 150 -9.46 8.32 -13.99
C ASN A 150 -9.51 6.83 -13.58
N PRO A 151 -9.09 6.49 -12.34
CA PRO A 151 -8.88 5.10 -11.96
C PRO A 151 -10.17 4.29 -12.07
N SER A 152 -10.07 3.11 -12.67
CA SER A 152 -11.09 2.07 -12.54
C SER A 152 -10.84 1.33 -11.24
N PHE A 153 -11.69 1.59 -10.26
CA PHE A 153 -11.57 0.96 -8.94
C PHE A 153 -11.80 -0.55 -8.98
N SER A 154 -10.89 -1.27 -8.32
CA SER A 154 -10.87 -2.72 -8.11
C SER A 154 -9.91 -3.02 -6.96
N LEU A 155 -9.75 -4.29 -6.60
CA LEU A 155 -8.58 -4.71 -5.86
C LEU A 155 -7.34 -4.42 -6.70
N MET A 156 -6.45 -3.55 -6.22
CA MET A 156 -5.33 -3.03 -6.99
C MET A 156 -4.05 -2.81 -6.19
N GLY A 157 -2.91 -2.99 -6.84
CA GLY A 157 -1.60 -2.79 -6.21
C GLY A 157 -0.47 -2.74 -7.24
N ILE A 158 0.68 -2.21 -6.83
CA ILE A 158 1.80 -1.94 -7.74
C ILE A 158 2.68 -3.18 -7.86
N LEU A 159 2.97 -3.57 -9.11
CA LEU A 159 4.00 -4.50 -9.49
C LEU A 159 5.15 -3.75 -10.17
N LEU A 160 6.37 -4.18 -9.88
CA LEU A 160 7.58 -3.73 -10.55
C LEU A 160 8.12 -4.87 -11.42
N TRP A 161 8.43 -4.58 -12.67
CA TRP A 161 9.10 -5.47 -13.61
C TRP A 161 10.60 -5.19 -13.64
N ILE A 162 11.42 -6.20 -13.35
CA ILE A 162 12.87 -6.10 -13.43
C ILE A 162 13.39 -6.84 -14.66
N ALA A 163 14.03 -6.11 -15.58
CA ALA A 163 14.72 -6.73 -16.70
C ALA A 163 15.81 -7.71 -16.19
N SER A 164 15.70 -9.00 -16.53
CA SER A 164 16.73 -9.98 -16.17
C SER A 164 18.07 -9.66 -16.86
N GLY A 165 19.17 -9.83 -16.14
CA GLY A 165 20.53 -9.76 -16.69
C GLY A 165 21.20 -8.38 -16.64
N THR A 166 20.51 -7.35 -16.13
CA THR A 166 21.06 -5.99 -16.00
C THR A 166 21.92 -5.78 -14.74
N GLY A 167 21.89 -6.72 -13.78
CA GLY A 167 22.57 -6.55 -12.48
C GLY A 167 22.01 -5.39 -11.64
N LEU A 168 20.84 -4.85 -12.02
CA LEU A 168 20.23 -3.68 -11.39
C LEU A 168 19.72 -4.06 -9.99
N SER A 169 20.30 -3.43 -8.97
CA SER A 169 19.73 -3.46 -7.62
C SER A 169 18.64 -2.41 -7.53
N VAL A 170 17.40 -2.82 -7.24
CA VAL A 170 16.30 -1.89 -7.00
C VAL A 170 16.30 -1.53 -5.53
N PRO A 171 16.73 -0.32 -5.13
CA PRO A 171 16.65 0.11 -3.75
C PRO A 171 15.19 0.18 -3.30
N ILE A 172 14.92 -0.27 -2.06
CA ILE A 172 13.62 -0.17 -1.42
C ILE A 172 13.75 0.60 -0.10
N THR A 173 12.69 1.29 0.27
CA THR A 173 12.48 1.75 1.64
C THR A 173 12.05 0.57 2.50
N SER A 174 12.62 0.48 3.69
CA SER A 174 12.29 -0.58 4.64
C SER A 174 12.11 -0.05 6.06
N THR A 175 11.15 -0.63 6.76
CA THR A 175 11.03 -0.53 8.21
C THR A 175 11.99 -1.53 8.84
N THR A 176 12.92 -1.03 9.64
CA THR A 176 13.88 -1.88 10.37
C THR A 176 13.32 -2.22 11.75
N LEU A 177 13.16 -3.51 12.04
CA LEU A 177 12.81 -4.00 13.37
C LEU A 177 14.04 -4.62 14.02
N ILE A 178 14.35 -4.18 15.24
CA ILE A 178 15.49 -4.67 16.01
C ILE A 178 14.95 -5.29 17.30
N TYR A 179 15.13 -6.61 17.43
CA TYR A 179 14.83 -7.34 18.65
C TYR A 179 16.14 -7.63 19.38
N TYR A 180 16.14 -7.45 20.69
CA TYR A 180 17.27 -7.78 21.54
C TYR A 180 16.89 -8.90 22.50
N HIS A 181 17.78 -9.88 22.66
CA HIS A 181 17.66 -10.94 23.65
C HIS A 181 18.83 -10.81 24.64
N PRO A 182 18.60 -10.29 25.86
CA PRO A 182 19.65 -10.13 26.84
C PRO A 182 20.02 -11.49 27.43
N HIS A 183 21.29 -11.90 27.29
CA HIS A 183 21.84 -13.07 27.94
C HIS A 183 23.05 -12.66 28.80
N PRO A 184 23.31 -13.30 29.96
CA PRO A 184 24.32 -12.84 30.92
C PRO A 184 25.75 -12.78 30.37
N GLU A 185 26.09 -13.61 29.37
CA GLU A 185 27.44 -13.65 28.78
C GLU A 185 27.55 -12.88 27.45
N ASP A 186 26.49 -12.81 26.65
CA ASP A 186 26.48 -12.14 25.35
C ASP A 186 25.09 -11.52 25.05
N THR A 187 25.05 -10.36 24.38
CA THR A 187 23.77 -9.80 23.89
C THR A 187 23.57 -10.16 22.42
N LYS A 188 22.42 -10.76 22.09
CA LYS A 188 22.04 -11.07 20.69
C LYS A 188 21.01 -10.09 20.17
N PHE A 189 21.24 -9.58 18.96
CA PHE A 189 20.30 -8.75 18.21
C PHE A 189 19.79 -9.49 16.98
N HIS A 190 18.48 -9.46 16.76
CA HIS A 190 17.85 -9.89 15.51
C HIS A 190 17.36 -8.65 14.76
N VAL A 191 17.86 -8.44 13.54
CA VAL A 191 17.48 -7.31 12.69
C VAL A 191 16.65 -7.84 11.53
N TYR A 192 15.44 -7.31 11.37
CA TYR A 192 14.55 -7.60 10.26
C TYR A 192 14.36 -6.33 9.41
N LEU A 193 14.55 -6.46 8.10
CA LEU A 193 14.24 -5.42 7.12
C LEU A 193 12.95 -5.82 6.41
N ILE A 194 11.89 -5.06 6.63
CA ILE A 194 10.58 -5.30 6.02
C ILE A 194 10.31 -4.14 5.07
N PRO A 195 9.84 -4.36 3.82
CA PRO A 195 9.44 -3.26 2.94
C PRO A 195 8.53 -2.27 3.68
N SER A 196 8.71 -0.97 3.46
CA SER A 196 7.92 0.08 4.09
C SER A 196 6.50 0.08 3.55
N ASP A 197 5.71 -0.87 4.03
CA ASP A 197 4.31 -1.05 3.76
C ASP A 197 3.55 -0.79 5.07
N CYS A 198 2.73 0.26 5.08
CA CYS A 198 1.91 0.65 6.21
C CYS A 198 0.97 -0.48 6.70
N THR A 199 0.66 -1.46 5.86
CA THR A 199 -0.19 -2.62 6.18
C THR A 199 0.54 -3.73 6.92
N LEU A 200 1.87 -3.82 6.73
CA LEU A 200 2.71 -4.89 7.29
C LEU A 200 3.07 -4.66 8.76
N THR A 201 2.55 -3.61 9.41
CA THR A 201 2.83 -3.32 10.82
C THR A 201 2.17 -4.30 11.80
N LYS A 202 1.85 -5.54 11.38
CA LYS A 202 1.50 -6.64 12.28
C LYS A 202 2.16 -7.96 11.94
N VAL A 203 2.42 -8.66 13.04
CA VAL A 203 2.96 -10.02 13.17
C VAL A 203 4.49 -10.08 13.15
N ILE A 204 5.13 -9.56 14.21
CA ILE A 204 6.30 -10.23 14.79
C ILE A 204 6.23 -10.11 16.32
N THR A 205 5.47 -11.02 16.93
CA THR A 205 5.69 -11.42 18.33
C THR A 205 6.38 -12.77 18.27
N LEU A 206 7.71 -12.78 18.28
CA LEU A 206 8.44 -14.03 18.52
C LEU A 206 8.45 -14.25 20.04
N VAL A 207 7.92 -15.39 20.43
CA VAL A 207 7.89 -15.91 21.81
C VAL A 207 9.30 -16.07 22.35
#